data_AF-A0A9X1ZEQ5-F1
#
_entry.id   AF-A0A9X1ZEQ5-F1
#
_cell.length_a   1.000
_cell.length_b   1.000
_cell.length_c   1.000
_cell.angle_alpha   90.00
_cell.angle_beta   90.00
_cell.angle_gamma   90.00
#
_symmetry.space_group_name_H-M   'P 1'
#
loop_
_entity.id
_entity.type
_entity.pdbx_description
1 polymer ?
#
loop_
_entity_poly.entity_id
_entity_poly.type
_entity_poly.pdbx_seq_one_letter_code
_entity_poly.pdbx_strand_id
1 'polypeptide(L)' 'MNCRANDLNPYYYFRHLFTELPKRAPSDELSNLLPWNDDLGEAE' A
#
# COMPACT_ATOMS: atom_id res chain seq x y z
N MET A 1 11.48 2.69 -4.31
CA MET A 1 10.90 4.05 -4.14
C MET A 1 10.14 4.10 -2.82
N ASN A 2 10.10 5.24 -2.13
CA ASN A 2 9.42 5.42 -0.85
C ASN A 2 8.05 6.10 -1.06
N CYS A 3 7.13 6.03 -0.09
CA CYS A 3 5.78 6.60 -0.21
C CYS A 3 5.79 8.08 -0.61
N ARG A 4 6.74 8.84 -0.05
CA ARG A 4 6.92 10.28 -0.35
C ARG A 4 7.24 10.55 -1.82
N ALA A 5 7.95 9.64 -2.50
CA ALA A 5 8.28 9.79 -3.92
C ALA A 5 7.09 9.46 -4.85
N ASN A 6 6.02 8.88 -4.31
CA ASN A 6 4.79 8.55 -5.05
C ASN A 6 3.59 9.38 -4.57
N ASP A 7 3.85 10.54 -3.94
CA ASP A 7 2.83 11.43 -3.36
C ASP A 7 1.84 10.75 -2.39
N LEU A 8 2.21 9.58 -1.86
CA LEU A 8 1.41 8.85 -0.89
C LEU A 8 1.73 9.33 0.51
N ASN A 9 0.66 9.66 1.25
CA ASN A 9 0.75 9.92 2.67
C ASN A 9 1.08 8.61 3.43
N PRO A 10 2.19 8.56 4.20
CA PRO A 10 2.64 7.34 4.88
C PRO A 10 1.60 6.76 5.84
N TYR A 11 0.80 7.60 6.50
CA TYR A 11 -0.21 7.15 7.45
C TYR A 11 -1.27 6.26 6.77
N TYR A 12 -1.82 6.73 5.65
CA TYR A 12 -2.85 6.00 4.91
C TYR A 12 -2.28 4.75 4.24
N TYR A 13 -1.05 4.83 3.75
CA TYR A 13 -0.32 3.66 3.22
C TYR A 13 -0.16 2.57 4.28
N PHE A 14 0.32 2.90 5.49
CA PHE A 14 0.45 1.92 6.56
C PHE A 14 -0.90 1.37 7.03
N ARG A 15 -1.93 2.22 7.11
CA ARG A 15 -3.29 1.78 7.42
C ARG A 15 -3.79 0.75 6.40
N HIS A 16 -3.56 0.99 5.11
CA HIS A 16 -3.90 0.05 4.05
C HIS A 16 -3.13 -1.27 4.21
N LEU A 17 -1.81 -1.22 4.40
CA LEU A 17 -0.97 -2.40 4.62
C LEU A 17 -1.48 -3.26 5.77
N PHE A 18 -1.77 -2.65 6.92
CA PHE A 18 -2.24 -3.39 8.09
C PHE A 18 -3.66 -3.94 7.94
N THR A 19 -4.44 -3.41 7.00
CA THR A 19 -5.77 -3.92 6.67
C THR A 19 -5.69 -5.10 5.69
N GLU A 20 -4.79 -5.04 4.70
CA GLU A 20 -4.72 -6.01 3.62
C GLU A 20 -3.75 -7.17 3.87
N LEU A 21 -2.63 -6.95 4.57
CA LEU A 21 -1.65 -8.02 4.86
C LEU A 21 -2.26 -9.21 5.61
N PRO A 22 -3.11 -9.04 6.65
CA PRO A 22 -3.67 -10.18 7.37
C PRO A 22 -4.63 -11.04 6.54
N LYS A 23 -5.14 -10.52 5.42
CA LYS A 23 -6.10 -11.23 4.55
C LYS A 23 -5.41 -12.16 3.55
N ARG A 24 -4.08 -12.09 3.44
CA ARG A 24 -3.31 -12.75 2.37
C ARG A 24 -2.73 -14.09 2.79
N ALA A 25 -2.65 -14.98 1.82
CA ALA A 25 -1.86 -16.20 1.92
C ALA A 25 -0.36 -15.88 1.71
N PRO A 26 0.56 -16.70 2.24
CA PRO A 26 2.00 -16.52 2.05
C PRO A 26 2.47 -16.54 0.60
N SER A 27 1.69 -17.11 -0.31
CA SER A 27 1.97 -17.18 -1.75
C SER A 27 1.44 -15.99 -2.54
N ASP A 28 0.65 -15.11 -1.92
CA ASP A 28 0.02 -14.01 -2.64
C ASP A 28 1.05 -12.95 -3.01
N GLU A 29 0.97 -12.48 -4.26
CA GLU A 29 1.83 -11.43 -4.77
C GLU A 29 1.54 -10.10 -4.05
N LEU A 30 2.59 -9.37 -3.64
CA LEU A 30 2.46 -8.12 -2.87
C LEU A 30 2.55 -6.86 -3.73
N SER A 31 2.66 -6.98 -5.05
CA SER A 31 2.88 -5.85 -5.96
C SER A 31 1.81 -4.77 -5.84
N ASN A 32 0.57 -5.17 -5.55
CA ASN A 32 -0.54 -4.26 -5.35
C ASN A 32 -0.54 -3.53 -3.99
N LEU A 33 0.31 -3.95 -3.05
CA LEU A 33 0.54 -3.26 -1.78
C LEU A 33 1.72 -2.29 -1.84
N LEU A 34 2.43 -2.23 -2.97
CA LEU A 34 3.61 -1.38 -3.09
C LEU A 34 3.19 0.08 -3.25
N PRO A 35 3.98 1.04 -2.72
CA PRO A 35 3.58 2.44 -2.61
C PRO A 35 3.53 3.18 -3.96
N TRP A 36 3.66 2.50 -5.09
CA TRP A 36 3.51 3.05 -6.44
C TRP A 36 2.39 2.37 -7.22
N ASN A 37 1.57 1.55 -6.54
CA ASN A 37 0.41 0.95 -7.16
C ASN A 37 -0.73 1.99 -7.25
N ASP A 38 -1.29 2.15 -8.45
CA ASP A 38 -2.28 3.19 -8.78
C ASP A 38 -3.58 3.06 -7.97
N ASP A 39 -3.90 1.86 -7.48
CA ASP A 39 -5.10 1.58 -6.67
C ASP A 39 -5.01 2.04 -5.20
N LEU A 40 -3.86 2.53 -4.74
CA LEU A 40 -3.71 2.93 -3.33
C LEU A 40 -4.34 4.29 -2.99
N GLY A 41 -4.73 5.06 -4.01
CA GLY A 41 -5.59 6.25 -3.92
C GLY A 41 -5.00 7.41 -3.11
N GLU A 42 -5.09 8.62 -3.67
CA GLU A 42 -4.72 9.83 -2.92
C GLU A 42 -5.53 9.92 -1.62
N ALA A 43 -4.82 10.24 -0.53
CA ALA A 43 -5.43 10.56 0.73
C ALA A 43 -6.40 11.73 0.51
N GLU A 44 -7.70 11.49 0.71
CA GLU A 44 -8.73 12.54 0.80
C GLU A 44 -8.34 13.66 1.77
#